data_AF-A0A6G8AU76-F1
#
_entry.id   AF-A0A6G8AU76-F1
#
_cell.length_a   1.000
_cell.length_b   1.000
_cell.length_c   1.000
_cell.angle_alpha   90.00
_cell.angle_beta   90.00
_cell.angle_gamma   90.00
#
_symmetry.space_group_name_H-M   'P 1'
#
loop_
_entity.id
_entity.type
_entity.pdbx_description
1 polymer ?
#
loop_
_entity_poly.entity_id
_entity_poly.type
_entity_poly.pdbx_seq_one_letter_code
_entity_poly.pdbx_strand_id
1 'polypeptide(L)'
;MMEERYDQNEVEELFSGVMSEVEMAEISFEKSLYFKQLSYSEQKASRDIIYYLGEFMFDYHLESLSTWSKVALEDVLISVFPTKIVANRDFFKRVEPVLVKFFEFLCYSEKQTKALELIERIQIVSELMLNEVEIVLKNSNEVKVMDLGVEMGLDMSDLSELDRLYKFVDLFETSKKKE
;
A
#
# COMPACT_ATOMS: atom_id res chain seq x y z
N MET A 1 17.54 31.73 -12.30
CA MET A 1 16.81 30.51 -11.92
C MET A 1 16.67 30.57 -10.41
N MET A 2 15.46 30.79 -9.90
CA MET A 2 15.19 30.66 -8.47
C MET A 2 15.09 29.16 -8.18
N GLU A 3 16.06 28.63 -7.43
CA GLU A 3 15.84 27.39 -6.68
C GLU A 3 14.86 27.75 -5.57
N GLU A 4 13.59 27.37 -5.74
CA GLU A 4 12.65 27.30 -4.64
C GLU A 4 13.16 26.23 -3.68
N ARG A 5 13.90 26.67 -2.65
CA ARG A 5 14.23 25.82 -1.51
C ARG A 5 12.97 25.68 -0.69
N TYR A 6 12.17 24.66 -0.98
CA TYR A 6 11.11 24.23 -0.08
C TYR A 6 11.71 24.00 1.30
N ASP A 7 11.10 24.58 2.33
CA ASP A 7 11.48 24.31 3.71
C ASP A 7 11.11 22.86 3.99
N GLN A 8 12.11 22.03 4.26
CA GLN A 8 11.91 20.61 4.53
C GLN A 8 10.93 20.40 5.69
N ASN A 9 10.89 21.33 6.65
CA ASN A 9 9.95 21.27 7.77
C ASN A 9 8.49 21.44 7.30
N GLU A 10 8.24 22.29 6.29
CA GLU A 10 6.89 22.52 5.76
C GLU A 10 6.36 21.28 5.04
N VAL A 11 7.21 20.58 4.28
CA VAL A 11 6.84 19.32 3.62
C VAL A 11 6.53 18.22 4.65
N GLU A 12 7.34 18.11 5.69
CA GLU A 12 7.12 17.14 6.78
C GLU A 12 5.82 17.43 7.54
N GLU A 13 5.49 18.70 7.79
CA GLU A 13 4.22 19.10 8.40
C GLU A 13 3.01 18.75 7.51
N LEU A 14 3.11 19.00 6.19
CA LEU A 14 2.06 18.65 5.24
C LEU A 14 1.86 17.13 5.16
N PHE A 15 2.94 16.36 5.05
CA PHE A 15 2.89 14.89 5.06
C PHE A 15 2.21 14.37 6.32
N SER A 16 2.63 14.86 7.50
CA SER A 16 2.04 14.49 8.78
C SER A 16 0.54 14.80 8.85
N GLY A 17 0.14 15.97 8.33
CA GLY A 17 -1.27 16.37 8.25
C GLY A 17 -2.10 15.41 7.38
N VAL A 18 -1.59 15.06 6.19
CA VAL A 18 -2.26 14.13 5.27
C VAL A 18 -2.33 12.73 5.85
N MET A 19 -1.24 12.22 6.44
CA MET A 19 -1.23 10.89 7.03
C MET A 19 -2.13 10.80 8.27
N SER A 20 -2.27 11.89 9.04
CA SER A 20 -3.26 11.94 10.13
C SER A 20 -4.70 11.86 9.61
N GLU A 21 -5.00 12.51 8.47
CA GLU A 21 -6.32 12.39 7.83
C GLU A 21 -6.61 10.95 7.39
N VAL A 22 -5.63 10.29 6.77
CA VAL A 22 -5.70 8.90 6.33
C VAL A 22 -5.89 7.96 7.53
N GLU A 23 -5.10 8.12 8.59
CA GLU A 23 -5.21 7.32 9.82
C GLU A 23 -6.58 7.49 10.50
N MET A 24 -7.09 8.71 10.60
CA MET A 24 -8.43 8.93 11.16
C MET A 24 -9.53 8.28 10.31
N ALA A 25 -9.39 8.30 8.98
CA ALA A 25 -10.31 7.63 8.09
C ALA A 25 -10.24 6.11 8.22
N GLU A 26 -9.04 5.54 8.32
CA GLU A 26 -8.77 4.13 8.53
C GLU A 26 -9.35 3.62 9.86
N ILE A 27 -9.07 4.28 10.99
CA ILE A 27 -9.65 3.95 12.31
C ILE A 27 -11.18 3.98 12.29
N SER A 28 -11.76 4.89 11.51
CA SER A 28 -13.22 4.97 11.35
C SER A 28 -13.75 3.84 10.47
N PHE A 29 -13.01 3.50 9.42
CA PHE A 29 -13.31 2.39 8.52
C PHE A 29 -13.31 1.05 9.26
N GLU A 30 -12.30 0.76 10.09
CA GLU A 30 -12.21 -0.48 10.88
C GLU A 30 -13.45 -0.74 11.76
N LYS A 31 -14.11 0.32 12.21
CA LYS A 31 -15.33 0.26 13.04
C LYS A 31 -16.62 0.14 12.22
N SER A 32 -16.53 0.30 10.90
CA SER A 32 -17.67 0.38 9.99
C SER A 32 -18.24 -0.98 9.60
N LEU A 33 -19.44 -0.99 9.00
CA LEU A 33 -19.99 -2.19 8.38
C LEU A 33 -19.24 -2.60 7.11
N TYR A 34 -18.62 -1.65 6.40
CA TYR A 34 -17.85 -1.91 5.18
C TYR A 34 -16.62 -2.77 5.47
N PHE A 35 -15.89 -2.46 6.55
CA PHE A 35 -14.76 -3.29 6.99
C PHE A 35 -15.21 -4.70 7.39
N LYS A 36 -16.36 -4.83 8.06
CA LYS A 36 -16.91 -6.16 8.44
C LYS A 36 -17.31 -7.03 7.24
N GLN A 37 -17.45 -6.45 6.05
CA GLN A 37 -17.71 -7.21 4.82
C GLN A 37 -16.44 -7.78 4.19
N LEU A 38 -15.26 -7.30 4.61
CA LEU A 38 -13.99 -7.89 4.20
C LEU A 38 -13.79 -9.24 4.88
N SER A 39 -13.13 -10.16 4.18
CA SER A 39 -12.61 -11.40 4.76
C SER A 39 -11.53 -11.11 5.81
N TYR A 40 -11.21 -12.09 6.64
CA TYR A 40 -10.20 -11.93 7.70
C TYR A 40 -8.82 -11.52 7.15
N SER A 41 -8.39 -12.10 6.02
CA SER A 41 -7.11 -11.77 5.39
C SER A 41 -7.10 -10.36 4.79
N GLU A 42 -8.21 -9.91 4.22
CA GLU A 42 -8.37 -8.54 3.73
C GLU A 42 -8.40 -7.53 4.88
N GLN A 43 -9.10 -7.82 5.97
CA GLN A 43 -9.10 -6.99 7.18
C GLN A 43 -7.67 -6.83 7.73
N LYS A 44 -6.93 -7.93 7.83
CA LYS A 44 -5.53 -7.92 8.32
C LYS A 44 -4.60 -7.07 7.46
N ALA A 45 -4.80 -7.08 6.13
CA ALA A 45 -3.99 -6.29 5.20
C ALA A 45 -4.48 -4.84 5.03
N SER A 46 -5.70 -4.54 5.47
CA SER A 46 -6.38 -3.29 5.09
C SER A 46 -5.66 -2.04 5.57
N ARG A 47 -5.16 -2.04 6.81
CA ARG A 47 -4.41 -0.92 7.39
C ARG A 47 -3.18 -0.60 6.56
N ASP A 48 -2.36 -1.59 6.23
CA ASP A 48 -1.15 -1.41 5.44
C ASP A 48 -1.48 -0.90 4.04
N ILE A 49 -2.49 -1.47 3.39
CA ILE A 49 -2.92 -1.06 2.04
C ILE A 49 -3.39 0.40 2.03
N ILE A 50 -4.21 0.81 3.00
CA ILE A 50 -4.73 2.18 3.10
C ILE A 50 -3.61 3.16 3.45
N TYR A 51 -2.72 2.77 4.37
CA TYR A 51 -1.57 3.57 4.76
C TYR A 51 -0.64 3.83 3.57
N TYR A 52 -0.21 2.78 2.86
CA TYR A 52 0.68 2.93 1.70
C TYR A 52 0.03 3.69 0.55
N LEU A 53 -1.27 3.50 0.33
CA LEU A 53 -1.98 4.32 -0.63
C LEU A 53 -1.90 5.80 -0.24
N GLY A 54 -2.17 6.14 1.01
CA GLY A 54 -2.07 7.53 1.48
C GLY A 54 -0.68 8.13 1.35
N GLU A 55 0.33 7.38 1.77
CA GLU A 55 1.74 7.77 1.68
C GLU A 55 2.11 8.03 0.21
N PHE A 56 1.83 7.09 -0.70
CA PHE A 56 2.23 7.23 -2.10
C PHE A 56 1.40 8.27 -2.87
N MET A 57 0.13 8.46 -2.55
CA MET A 57 -0.67 9.55 -3.14
C MET A 57 -0.09 10.91 -2.78
N PHE A 58 0.44 11.07 -1.57
CA PHE A 58 1.13 12.31 -1.19
C PHE A 58 2.53 12.40 -1.80
N ASP A 59 3.37 11.38 -1.63
CA ASP A 59 4.78 11.42 -2.03
C ASP A 59 4.97 11.63 -3.55
N TYR A 60 4.09 11.06 -4.37
CA TYR A 60 4.22 11.09 -5.83
C TYR A 60 3.32 12.13 -6.50
N HIS A 61 2.18 12.47 -5.89
CA HIS A 61 1.17 13.35 -6.50
C HIS A 61 0.77 14.55 -5.64
N LEU A 62 1.28 14.66 -4.41
CA LEU A 62 0.94 15.70 -3.43
C LEU A 62 -0.57 15.81 -3.16
N GLU A 63 -1.29 14.69 -3.24
CA GLU A 63 -2.73 14.64 -3.02
C GLU A 63 -3.07 14.17 -1.60
N SER A 64 -4.03 14.85 -0.97
CA SER A 64 -4.61 14.45 0.30
C SER A 64 -5.86 13.58 0.09
N LEU A 65 -6.35 12.93 1.14
CA LEU A 65 -7.44 11.95 1.07
C LEU A 65 -8.66 12.48 0.30
N SER A 66 -9.02 13.74 0.50
CA SER A 66 -10.18 14.39 -0.14
C SER A 66 -9.91 14.86 -1.57
N THR A 67 -8.64 14.98 -1.98
CA THR A 67 -8.26 15.44 -3.33
C THR A 67 -7.86 14.32 -4.29
N TRP A 68 -7.73 13.09 -3.79
CA TRP A 68 -7.37 11.91 -4.59
C TRP A 68 -8.06 11.84 -5.95
N SER A 69 -7.26 11.69 -6.99
CA SER A 69 -7.69 11.67 -8.39
C SER A 69 -7.48 10.31 -9.04
N LYS A 70 -8.24 10.04 -10.11
CA LYS A 70 -8.12 8.79 -10.88
C LYS A 70 -6.72 8.58 -11.46
N VAL A 71 -6.09 9.67 -11.91
CA VAL A 71 -4.79 9.64 -12.58
C VAL A 71 -3.70 9.29 -11.56
N ALA A 72 -3.70 9.96 -10.41
CA ALA A 72 -2.77 9.67 -9.33
C ALA A 72 -2.96 8.24 -8.79
N LEU A 73 -4.21 7.83 -8.54
CA LEU A 73 -4.53 6.49 -8.07
C LEU A 73 -4.01 5.40 -9.01
N GLU A 74 -4.25 5.56 -10.31
CA GLU A 74 -3.77 4.62 -11.31
C GLU A 74 -2.26 4.52 -11.37
N ASP A 75 -1.57 5.66 -11.40
CA ASP A 75 -0.11 5.67 -11.40
C ASP A 75 0.46 5.02 -10.12
N VAL A 76 -0.13 5.33 -8.96
CA VAL A 76 0.27 4.70 -7.70
C VAL A 76 0.05 3.18 -7.74
N LEU A 77 -1.11 2.70 -8.20
CA LEU A 77 -1.41 1.26 -8.22
C LEU A 77 -0.60 0.49 -9.27
N ILE A 78 -0.29 1.08 -10.42
CA ILE A 78 0.40 0.38 -11.52
C ILE A 78 1.92 0.56 -11.42
N SER A 79 2.40 1.76 -11.11
CA SER A 79 3.84 2.10 -11.19
C SER A 79 4.52 2.01 -9.82
N VAL A 80 3.83 2.40 -8.75
CA VAL A 80 4.46 2.57 -7.43
C VAL A 80 4.29 1.34 -6.55
N PHE A 81 3.06 0.86 -6.37
CA PHE A 81 2.74 -0.31 -5.53
C PHE A 81 3.60 -1.54 -5.87
N PRO A 82 3.69 -1.97 -7.14
CA PRO A 82 4.44 -3.17 -7.51
C PRO A 82 5.95 -3.05 -7.26
N THR A 83 6.48 -1.83 -7.24
CA THR A 83 7.93 -1.57 -7.13
C THR A 83 8.38 -1.19 -5.73
N LYS A 84 7.47 -0.66 -4.90
CA LYS A 84 7.78 -0.18 -3.54
C LYS A 84 7.38 -1.14 -2.44
N ILE A 85 6.39 -1.99 -2.69
CA ILE A 85 5.95 -2.99 -1.71
C ILE A 85 6.53 -4.34 -2.10
N VAL A 86 7.39 -4.88 -1.23
CA VAL A 86 7.98 -6.21 -1.43
C VAL A 86 7.08 -7.25 -0.77
N ALA A 87 6.13 -7.78 -1.54
CA ALA A 87 5.22 -8.83 -1.09
C ALA A 87 4.88 -9.79 -2.23
N ASN A 88 4.31 -10.95 -1.89
CA ASN A 88 3.85 -11.88 -2.91
C ASN A 88 2.55 -11.40 -3.57
N ARG A 89 2.18 -12.03 -4.69
CA ARG A 89 0.94 -11.73 -5.43
C ARG A 89 -0.32 -11.81 -4.57
N ASP A 90 -0.35 -12.66 -3.55
CA ASP A 90 -1.54 -12.85 -2.71
C ASP A 90 -1.82 -11.67 -1.79
N PHE A 91 -0.79 -10.91 -1.38
CA PHE A 91 -1.00 -9.60 -0.74
C PHE A 91 -1.72 -8.65 -1.71
N PHE A 92 -1.20 -8.51 -2.93
CA PHE A 92 -1.74 -7.56 -3.92
C PHE A 92 -3.16 -7.87 -4.37
N LYS A 93 -3.57 -9.15 -4.35
CA LYS A 93 -4.97 -9.53 -4.59
C LYS A 93 -5.97 -8.90 -3.61
N ARG A 94 -5.52 -8.49 -2.43
CA ARG A 94 -6.36 -7.86 -1.40
C ARG A 94 -6.53 -6.36 -1.62
N VAL A 95 -5.66 -5.74 -2.43
CA VAL A 95 -5.68 -4.29 -2.66
C VAL A 95 -7.02 -3.85 -3.24
N GLU A 96 -7.50 -4.50 -4.30
CA GLU A 96 -8.81 -4.16 -4.89
C GLU A 96 -9.97 -4.26 -3.88
N PRO A 97 -10.27 -5.41 -3.26
CA PRO A 97 -11.44 -5.52 -2.39
C PRO A 97 -11.35 -4.59 -1.17
N VAL A 98 -10.16 -4.42 -0.59
CA VAL A 98 -9.94 -3.47 0.51
C VAL A 98 -10.24 -2.04 0.07
N LEU A 99 -9.62 -1.59 -1.02
CA LEU A 99 -9.77 -0.21 -1.47
C LEU A 99 -11.21 0.07 -1.92
N VAL A 100 -11.86 -0.86 -2.61
CA VAL A 100 -13.28 -0.72 -2.98
C VAL A 100 -14.14 -0.50 -1.72
N LYS A 101 -13.98 -1.32 -0.67
CA LYS A 101 -14.73 -1.14 0.58
C LYS A 101 -14.38 0.13 1.33
N PHE A 102 -13.11 0.53 1.31
CA PHE A 102 -12.68 1.78 1.90
C PHE A 102 -13.31 2.98 1.19
N PHE A 103 -13.30 3.02 -0.15
CA PHE A 103 -13.93 4.10 -0.91
C PHE A 103 -15.45 4.11 -0.81
N GLU A 104 -16.11 2.96 -0.73
CA GLU A 104 -17.55 2.90 -0.42
C GLU A 104 -17.85 3.58 0.93
N PHE A 105 -17.02 3.31 1.94
CA PHE A 105 -17.09 3.97 3.24
C PHE A 105 -16.81 5.48 3.17
N LEU A 106 -15.80 5.91 2.42
CA LEU A 106 -15.48 7.33 2.23
C LEU A 106 -16.59 8.08 1.49
N CYS A 107 -17.25 7.43 0.52
CA CYS A 107 -18.41 7.95 -0.17
C CYS A 107 -19.57 8.20 0.82
N TYR A 108 -19.87 7.19 1.66
CA TYR A 108 -20.94 7.29 2.65
C TYR A 108 -20.66 8.33 3.74
N SER A 109 -19.39 8.51 4.12
CA SER A 109 -18.98 9.50 5.12
C SER A 109 -18.69 10.88 4.54
N GLU A 110 -18.98 11.11 3.26
CA GLU A 110 -18.77 12.38 2.53
C GLU A 110 -17.32 12.90 2.57
N LYS A 111 -16.34 12.03 2.86
CA LYS A 111 -14.90 12.38 2.94
C LYS A 111 -14.21 12.40 1.58
N GLN A 112 -14.78 11.75 0.58
CA GLN A 112 -14.23 11.72 -0.78
C GLN A 112 -15.36 11.81 -1.81
N THR A 113 -15.46 12.98 -2.45
CA THR A 113 -16.53 13.29 -3.43
C THR A 113 -16.43 12.47 -4.72
N LYS A 114 -15.21 12.03 -5.08
CA LYS A 114 -14.92 11.22 -6.27
C LYS A 114 -14.83 9.73 -5.95
N ALA A 115 -15.35 9.28 -4.80
CA ALA A 115 -15.14 7.89 -4.35
C ALA A 115 -15.66 6.84 -5.35
N LEU A 116 -16.86 7.02 -5.91
CA LEU A 116 -17.42 6.10 -6.93
C LEU A 116 -16.53 6.01 -8.17
N GLU A 117 -16.02 7.17 -8.58
CA GLU A 117 -15.10 7.33 -9.69
C GLU A 117 -13.76 6.61 -9.46
N LEU A 118 -13.24 6.64 -8.23
CA LEU A 118 -12.02 5.91 -7.84
C LEU A 118 -12.27 4.39 -7.77
N ILE A 119 -13.43 3.96 -7.27
CA ILE A 119 -13.84 2.54 -7.24
C ILE A 119 -13.83 1.94 -8.65
N GLU A 120 -14.49 2.60 -9.60
CA GLU A 120 -14.52 2.15 -10.99
C GLU A 120 -13.09 2.05 -11.56
N ARG A 121 -12.20 2.98 -11.20
CA ARG A 121 -10.81 2.93 -11.67
C ARG A 121 -10.06 1.73 -11.09
N ILE A 122 -10.17 1.47 -9.79
CA ILE A 122 -9.51 0.35 -9.10
C ILE A 122 -9.85 -0.97 -9.78
N GLN A 123 -11.14 -1.20 -10.05
CA GLN A 123 -11.62 -2.43 -10.69
C GLN A 123 -11.05 -2.64 -12.09
N ILE A 124 -10.68 -1.56 -12.79
CA ILE A 124 -10.05 -1.64 -14.12
C ILE A 124 -8.55 -1.91 -14.00
N VAL A 125 -7.88 -1.28 -13.05
CA VAL A 125 -6.40 -1.30 -12.97
C VAL A 125 -5.85 -2.41 -12.08
N SER A 126 -6.67 -3.08 -11.27
CA SER A 126 -6.22 -4.13 -10.36
C SER A 126 -5.52 -5.28 -11.07
N GLU A 127 -6.05 -5.74 -12.21
CA GLU A 127 -5.42 -6.80 -13.01
C GLU A 127 -4.11 -6.32 -13.63
N LEU A 128 -4.00 -5.05 -14.03
CA LEU A 128 -2.76 -4.46 -14.54
C LEU A 128 -1.70 -4.42 -13.44
N MET A 129 -2.05 -3.95 -12.24
CA MET A 129 -1.18 -3.98 -11.07
C MET A 129 -0.68 -5.41 -10.78
N LEU A 130 -1.56 -6.41 -10.81
CA LEU A 130 -1.16 -7.81 -10.58
C LEU A 130 -0.17 -8.32 -11.63
N ASN A 131 -0.35 -7.94 -12.89
CA ASN A 131 0.60 -8.27 -13.96
C ASN A 131 1.96 -7.60 -13.74
N GLU A 132 1.97 -6.32 -13.34
CA GLU A 132 3.22 -5.62 -13.02
C GLU A 132 3.94 -6.25 -11.82
N VAL A 133 3.22 -6.64 -10.78
CA VAL A 133 3.79 -7.39 -9.63
C VAL A 133 4.47 -8.68 -10.11
N GLU A 134 3.82 -9.45 -10.98
CA GLU A 134 4.41 -10.67 -11.53
C GLU A 134 5.69 -10.38 -12.32
N ILE A 135 5.71 -9.31 -13.12
CA ILE A 135 6.88 -8.89 -13.90
C ILE A 135 8.02 -8.47 -12.98
N VAL A 136 7.75 -7.66 -11.95
CA VAL A 136 8.75 -7.17 -10.99
C VAL A 136 9.36 -8.32 -10.20
N LEU A 137 8.54 -9.26 -9.74
CA LEU A 137 9.02 -10.42 -8.98
C LEU A 137 9.75 -11.44 -9.85
N LYS A 138 9.46 -11.52 -11.15
CA LYS A 138 10.03 -12.55 -12.01
C LYS A 138 11.56 -12.48 -12.05
N ASN A 139 12.20 -13.58 -11.62
CA ASN A 139 13.66 -13.72 -11.52
C ASN A 139 14.34 -12.75 -10.54
N SER A 140 13.56 -12.11 -9.66
CA SER A 140 14.08 -11.22 -8.64
C SER A 140 14.68 -12.03 -7.47
N ASN A 141 15.53 -11.40 -6.65
CA ASN A 141 16.09 -12.09 -5.48
C ASN A 141 15.04 -12.24 -4.38
N GLU A 142 14.04 -11.37 -4.38
CA GLU A 142 12.90 -11.33 -3.47
C GLU A 142 12.09 -12.64 -3.58
N VAL A 143 11.97 -13.24 -4.76
CA VAL A 143 11.33 -14.57 -4.91
C VAL A 143 12.07 -15.63 -4.12
N LYS A 144 13.40 -15.65 -4.17
CA LYS A 144 14.20 -16.65 -3.41
C LYS A 144 14.05 -16.45 -1.90
N VAL A 145 13.99 -15.20 -1.45
CA VAL A 145 13.75 -14.87 -0.04
C VAL A 145 12.35 -15.34 0.36
N MET A 146 11.33 -15.01 -0.44
CA MET A 146 9.96 -15.44 -0.17
C MET A 146 9.80 -16.97 -0.19
N ASP A 147 10.46 -17.68 -1.11
CA ASP A 147 10.48 -19.15 -1.15
C ASP A 147 11.04 -19.74 0.16
N LEU A 148 12.13 -19.17 0.69
CA LEU A 148 12.66 -19.55 2.01
C LEU A 148 11.62 -19.29 3.13
N GLY A 149 10.91 -18.18 3.08
CA GLY A 149 9.84 -17.87 4.02
C GLY A 149 8.73 -18.92 4.00
N VAL A 150 8.31 -19.35 2.81
CA VAL A 150 7.33 -20.44 2.63
C VAL A 150 7.86 -21.75 3.22
N GLU A 151 9.13 -22.09 2.97
CA GLU A 151 9.77 -23.29 3.56
C GLU A 151 9.82 -23.24 5.10
N MET A 152 9.93 -22.03 5.67
CA MET A 152 9.87 -21.78 7.11
C MET A 152 8.44 -21.76 7.67
N GLY A 153 7.42 -21.91 6.83
CA GLY A 153 6.01 -21.91 7.23
C GLY A 153 5.43 -20.52 7.48
N LEU A 154 6.05 -19.47 6.95
CA LEU A 154 5.57 -18.09 7.06
C LEU A 154 4.55 -17.76 5.96
N ASP A 155 3.61 -16.88 6.29
CA ASP A 155 2.65 -16.28 5.39
C ASP A 155 3.28 -15.10 4.63
N MET A 156 3.75 -15.35 3.40
CA MET A 156 4.36 -14.33 2.52
C MET A 156 3.40 -13.28 1.97
N SER A 157 2.13 -13.33 2.40
CA SER A 157 1.14 -12.29 2.14
C SER A 157 0.88 -11.39 3.35
N ASP A 158 1.53 -11.65 4.48
CA ASP A 158 1.55 -10.81 5.68
C ASP A 158 2.85 -10.01 5.71
N LEU A 159 2.74 -8.69 5.64
CA LEU A 159 3.90 -7.80 5.63
C LEU A 159 4.72 -7.87 6.92
N SER A 160 4.11 -8.21 8.06
CA SER A 160 4.82 -8.40 9.32
C SER A 160 5.66 -9.68 9.35
N GLU A 161 5.20 -10.75 8.68
CA GLU A 161 5.97 -11.98 8.56
C GLU A 161 7.09 -11.84 7.52
N LEU A 162 6.84 -11.10 6.44
CA LEU A 162 7.88 -10.68 5.49
C LEU A 162 8.96 -9.84 6.19
N ASP A 163 8.60 -8.81 6.96
CA ASP A 163 9.56 -7.98 7.71
C ASP A 163 10.44 -8.82 8.65
N ARG A 164 9.85 -9.81 9.34
CA ARG A 164 10.60 -10.75 10.18
C ARG A 164 11.59 -11.59 9.38
N LEU A 165 11.18 -12.06 8.20
CA LEU A 165 12.04 -12.84 7.31
C LEU A 165 13.22 -12.01 6.79
N TYR A 166 12.98 -10.77 6.35
CA TYR A 166 14.06 -9.87 5.90
C TYR A 166 15.04 -9.57 7.03
N LYS A 167 14.54 -9.23 8.23
CA LYS A 167 15.39 -9.05 9.42
C LYS A 167 16.20 -10.30 9.76
N PHE A 168 15.63 -11.48 9.58
CA PHE A 168 16.34 -12.73 9.78
C PHE A 168 17.48 -12.92 8.77
N VAL A 169 17.21 -12.72 7.47
CA VAL A 169 18.21 -12.84 6.41
C VAL A 169 19.38 -11.87 6.63
N ASP A 170 19.09 -10.62 6.99
CA ASP A 170 20.10 -9.59 7.25
C ASP A 170 21.12 -9.99 8.35
N LEU A 171 20.68 -10.76 9.36
CA LEU A 171 21.58 -11.26 10.42
C LEU A 171 22.62 -12.25 9.87
N PHE A 172 22.29 -13.03 8.83
CA PHE A 172 23.21 -13.99 8.21
C PHE A 172 24.14 -13.34 7.16
N GLU A 173 23.68 -12.27 6.50
CA GLU A 173 24.53 -11.53 5.57
C GLU A 173 25.57 -10.66 6.30
N THR A 174 25.20 -10.06 7.43
CA THR A 174 26.09 -9.23 8.24
C THR A 174 27.13 -10.05 9.01
N SER A 175 26.83 -11.28 9.39
CA SER A 175 27.78 -12.21 10.04
C SER A 175 28.87 -12.70 9.09
N LYS A 176 28.55 -12.95 7.81
CA LYS A 176 29.55 -13.32 6.78
C LYS A 176 30.55 -12.22 6.42
N LYS A 177 30.27 -10.95 6.73
CA LYS A 177 31.20 -9.82 6.50
C LYS A 177 32.20 -9.59 7.63
N LYS A 178 32.12 -10.37 8.72
CA LYS A 178 32.98 -10.24 9.91
C LYS A 178 34.02 -11.37 10.07
N GLU A 179 34.10 -12.29 9.11
CA GLU A 179 35.15 -13.33 9.00
C GLU A 179 36.15 -12.95 7.90
#